data_AF-A0A9X5I465-F1
#
_entry.id   AF-A0A9X5I465-F1
#
_cell.length_a   1.000
_cell.length_b   1.000
_cell.length_c   1.000
_cell.angle_alpha   90.00
_cell.angle_beta   90.00
_cell.angle_gamma   90.00
#
_symmetry.space_group_name_H-M   'P 1'
#
loop_
_entity.id
_entity.type
_entity.pdbx_description
1 polymer ?
#
loop_
_entity_poly.entity_id
_entity_poly.type
_entity_poly.pdbx_seq_one_letter_code
_entity_poly.pdbx_strand_id
1 'polypeptide(L)'
;MNYLQKFAIFIGIATAINGITFKAQAQFCADASQTALTKARLDEIAGNQSIPVGQAPLAFQNFALATIRPGTPIPENKRKFASPEREAKTGGKLKNVIPDGVLSLMVYPPLFPPEEYQDSVFYEVKALSGGLLPPSYDEYQILGFLDALRRSDAGLAGRIPAIIFLTTADVRQISAATVAEATFKGVGVWHSIGCEIPGSFNNLQLGQASLRNPEVYLIRLTFPEFIGPGMPGRLFLNPPNSDPD
;
A
#
# COMPACT_ATOMS: atom_id res chain seq x y z
N MET A 1 30.94 -18.64 -15.35
CA MET A 1 31.09 -17.16 -15.31
C MET A 1 31.85 -16.81 -14.03
N ASN A 2 33.08 -16.31 -14.14
CA ASN A 2 34.01 -16.26 -13.01
C ASN A 2 33.77 -15.02 -12.12
N TYR A 3 34.14 -15.10 -10.84
CA TYR A 3 33.78 -14.13 -9.78
C TYR A 3 34.11 -12.67 -10.13
N LEU A 4 35.20 -12.45 -10.89
CA LEU A 4 35.67 -11.13 -11.34
C LEU A 4 34.78 -10.49 -12.43
N GLN A 5 34.13 -11.29 -13.29
CA GLN A 5 33.18 -10.78 -14.29
C GLN A 5 31.85 -10.36 -13.65
N LYS A 6 31.43 -11.02 -12.57
CA LYS A 6 30.28 -10.58 -11.77
C LYS A 6 30.60 -9.25 -11.08
N PHE A 7 31.79 -9.10 -10.48
CA PHE A 7 32.19 -7.87 -9.80
C PHE A 7 32.32 -6.66 -10.74
N ALA A 8 32.78 -6.86 -11.98
CA ALA A 8 32.91 -5.77 -12.96
C ALA A 8 31.54 -5.28 -13.49
N ILE A 9 30.55 -6.16 -13.64
CA ILE A 9 29.16 -5.76 -13.93
C ILE A 9 28.57 -5.00 -12.71
N PHE A 10 28.91 -5.42 -11.49
CA PHE A 10 28.48 -4.76 -10.25
C PHE A 10 29.00 -3.33 -10.09
N ILE A 11 30.25 -3.03 -10.48
CA ILE A 11 30.77 -1.64 -10.45
C ILE A 11 30.12 -0.79 -11.55
N GLY A 12 29.88 -1.35 -12.73
CA GLY A 12 29.16 -0.64 -13.81
C GLY A 12 27.71 -0.30 -13.47
N ILE A 13 27.05 -1.10 -12.62
CA ILE A 13 25.71 -0.80 -12.09
C ILE A 13 25.79 0.17 -10.89
N ALA A 14 26.79 0.03 -10.00
CA ALA A 14 26.96 0.92 -8.86
C ALA A 14 27.29 2.37 -9.25
N THR A 15 28.05 2.60 -10.33
CA THR A 15 28.27 3.96 -10.84
C THR A 15 27.06 4.53 -11.56
N ALA A 16 26.12 3.70 -12.05
CA ALA A 16 24.83 4.17 -12.54
C ALA A 16 23.89 4.58 -11.39
N ILE A 17 23.98 3.96 -10.21
CA ILE A 17 23.08 4.21 -9.07
C ILE A 17 23.33 5.58 -8.40
N ASN A 18 24.56 6.11 -8.41
CA ASN A 18 24.83 7.46 -7.87
C ASN A 18 24.16 8.59 -8.68
N GLY A 19 23.61 8.30 -9.86
CA GLY A 19 22.86 9.25 -10.69
C GLY A 19 21.34 9.04 -10.70
N ILE A 20 20.83 7.94 -10.15
CA ILE A 20 19.37 7.71 -10.10
C ILE A 20 18.86 8.37 -8.82
N THR A 21 18.63 9.68 -8.90
CA THR A 21 17.53 10.24 -8.12
C THR A 21 16.29 9.49 -8.60
N PHE A 22 15.86 8.47 -7.84
CA PHE A 22 14.53 7.88 -7.99
C PHE A 22 13.55 8.99 -7.64
N LYS A 23 13.29 9.88 -8.60
CA LYS A 23 12.17 10.83 -8.53
C LYS A 23 10.96 9.96 -8.21
N ALA A 24 10.25 10.31 -7.15
CA ALA A 24 9.02 9.65 -6.76
C ALA A 24 8.20 9.40 -8.04
N GLN A 25 7.96 8.12 -8.36
CA GLN A 25 7.14 7.77 -9.52
C GLN A 25 5.84 8.56 -9.38
N ALA A 26 5.48 9.35 -10.39
CA ALA A 26 4.24 10.11 -10.32
C ALA A 26 3.07 9.14 -10.12
N GLN A 27 2.06 9.58 -9.38
CA GLN A 27 0.86 8.79 -9.17
C GLN A 27 0.03 8.85 -10.45
N PHE A 28 -0.41 7.70 -10.92
CA PHE A 28 -1.15 7.64 -12.17
C PHE A 28 -2.49 6.96 -11.95
N CYS A 29 -3.51 7.57 -12.55
CA CYS A 29 -4.76 6.87 -12.81
C CYS A 29 -4.54 5.74 -13.83
N ALA A 30 -5.51 4.83 -13.90
CA ALA A 30 -5.42 3.69 -14.81
C ALA A 30 -5.47 4.13 -16.28
N ASP A 31 -6.16 5.24 -16.56
CA ASP A 31 -6.32 5.80 -17.90
C ASP A 31 -6.11 7.33 -17.89
N ALA A 32 -5.60 7.88 -19.00
CA ALA A 32 -5.34 9.31 -19.14
C ALA A 32 -6.60 10.19 -19.14
N SER A 33 -7.77 9.61 -19.44
CA SER A 33 -9.08 10.26 -19.37
C SER A 33 -9.59 10.40 -17.93
N GLN A 34 -9.02 9.69 -16.97
CA GLN A 34 -9.45 9.73 -15.58
C GLN A 34 -8.90 10.94 -14.84
N THR A 35 -9.66 11.40 -13.85
CA THR A 35 -9.23 12.51 -12.98
C THR A 35 -8.78 11.96 -11.64
N ALA A 36 -7.63 12.40 -11.14
CA ALA A 36 -7.17 12.03 -9.81
C ALA A 36 -8.19 12.45 -8.73
N LEU A 37 -8.61 11.52 -7.87
CA LEU A 37 -9.68 11.74 -6.90
C LEU A 37 -9.17 12.48 -5.67
N THR A 38 -9.44 13.78 -5.58
CA THR A 38 -9.19 14.55 -4.35
C THR A 38 -10.21 14.21 -3.26
N LYS A 39 -9.90 14.51 -2.01
CA LYS A 39 -10.80 14.33 -0.87
C LYS A 39 -12.05 15.20 -0.98
N ALA A 40 -11.90 16.43 -1.45
CA ALA A 40 -13.04 17.30 -1.69
C ALA A 40 -13.99 16.69 -2.75
N ARG A 41 -13.44 16.14 -3.83
CA ARG A 41 -14.23 15.46 -4.86
C ARG A 41 -14.86 14.16 -4.34
N LEU A 42 -14.14 13.40 -3.53
CA LEU A 42 -14.68 12.21 -2.85
C LEU A 42 -15.91 12.56 -1.99
N ASP A 43 -15.84 13.66 -1.22
CA ASP A 43 -16.96 14.09 -0.38
C ASP A 43 -18.18 14.53 -1.20
N GLU A 44 -17.96 15.20 -2.33
CA GLU A 44 -19.04 15.57 -3.25
C GLU A 44 -19.71 14.32 -3.86
N ILE A 45 -18.91 13.35 -4.31
CA ILE A 45 -19.41 12.07 -4.82
C ILE A 45 -20.20 11.33 -3.75
N ALA A 46 -19.70 11.28 -2.52
CA ALA A 46 -20.39 10.66 -1.40
C ALA A 46 -21.75 11.33 -1.14
N GLY A 47 -21.80 12.67 -1.13
CA GLY A 47 -23.03 13.43 -1.01
C GLY A 47 -24.04 13.12 -2.11
N ASN A 48 -23.58 13.05 -3.37
CA ASN A 48 -24.42 12.70 -4.51
C ASN A 48 -24.95 11.25 -4.44
N GLN A 49 -24.24 10.35 -3.75
CA GLN A 49 -24.65 8.96 -3.51
C GLN A 49 -25.47 8.79 -2.21
N SER A 50 -25.91 9.89 -1.58
CA SER A 50 -26.63 9.88 -0.29
C SER A 50 -25.87 9.20 0.85
N ILE A 51 -24.54 9.20 0.79
CA ILE A 51 -23.69 8.73 1.89
C ILE A 51 -23.63 9.82 2.96
N PRO A 52 -23.86 9.49 4.26
CA PRO A 52 -23.87 10.48 5.31
C PRO A 52 -22.56 11.25 5.42
N VAL A 53 -22.66 12.52 5.82
CA VAL A 53 -21.51 13.38 6.09
C VAL A 53 -20.59 12.70 7.11
N GLY A 54 -19.30 12.68 6.81
CA GLY A 54 -18.29 12.03 7.65
C GLY A 54 -18.08 10.53 7.38
N GLN A 55 -18.95 9.88 6.59
CA GLN A 55 -18.77 8.46 6.24
C GLN A 55 -18.08 8.23 4.89
N ALA A 56 -17.77 9.29 4.14
CA ALA A 56 -17.03 9.18 2.89
C ALA A 56 -15.67 8.45 3.03
N PRO A 57 -14.87 8.64 4.10
CA PRO A 57 -13.65 7.85 4.30
C PRO A 57 -13.90 6.34 4.43
N LEU A 58 -14.92 5.94 5.19
CA LEU A 58 -15.29 4.53 5.34
C LEU A 58 -15.79 3.96 4.02
N ALA A 59 -16.63 4.71 3.31
CA ALA A 59 -17.14 4.27 2.02
C ALA A 59 -16.02 4.14 0.96
N PHE A 60 -15.00 5.00 1.03
CA PHE A 60 -13.81 4.90 0.20
C PHE A 60 -12.94 3.70 0.56
N GLN A 61 -12.76 3.40 1.85
CA GLN A 61 -12.09 2.17 2.31
C GLN A 61 -12.76 0.93 1.76
N ASN A 62 -14.07 0.83 1.92
CA ASN A 62 -14.85 -0.29 1.41
C ASN A 62 -14.71 -0.45 -0.11
N PHE A 63 -14.87 0.64 -0.87
CA PHE A 63 -14.61 0.66 -2.30
C PHE A 63 -13.19 0.18 -2.63
N ALA A 64 -12.18 0.72 -1.95
CA ALA A 64 -10.78 0.48 -2.26
C ALA A 64 -10.40 -0.99 -2.02
N LEU A 65 -10.79 -1.55 -0.87
CA LEU A 65 -10.52 -2.96 -0.53
C LEU A 65 -11.28 -3.92 -1.45
N ALA A 66 -12.50 -3.59 -1.85
CA ALA A 66 -13.28 -4.45 -2.74
C ALA A 66 -12.78 -4.45 -4.20
N THR A 67 -12.07 -3.41 -4.63
CA THR A 67 -11.74 -3.20 -6.05
C THR A 67 -10.25 -3.32 -6.37
N ILE A 68 -9.34 -3.12 -5.41
CA ILE A 68 -7.88 -3.15 -5.67
C ILE A 68 -7.40 -4.47 -6.27
N ARG A 69 -8.09 -5.59 -5.97
CA ARG A 69 -7.80 -6.91 -6.55
C ARG A 69 -9.01 -7.40 -7.36
N PRO A 70 -8.96 -7.32 -8.70
CA PRO A 70 -10.06 -7.75 -9.55
C PRO A 70 -10.52 -9.19 -9.26
N GLY A 71 -11.81 -9.35 -8.97
CA GLY A 71 -12.42 -10.65 -8.65
C GLY A 71 -12.08 -11.24 -7.28
N THR A 72 -11.28 -10.56 -6.44
CA THR A 72 -10.92 -11.06 -5.10
C THR A 72 -10.88 -9.92 -4.09
N PRO A 73 -12.05 -9.46 -3.60
CA PRO A 73 -12.14 -8.42 -2.57
C PRO A 73 -11.26 -8.72 -1.36
N ILE A 74 -10.63 -7.69 -0.81
CA ILE A 74 -9.88 -7.80 0.45
C ILE A 74 -10.87 -7.60 1.60
N PRO A 75 -11.02 -8.58 2.50
CA PRO A 75 -11.90 -8.40 3.66
C PRO A 75 -11.33 -7.34 4.60
N GLU A 76 -12.23 -6.60 5.25
CA GLU A 76 -11.85 -5.68 6.33
C GLU A 76 -11.17 -6.47 7.46
N ASN A 77 -10.02 -5.97 7.92
CA ASN A 77 -9.32 -6.55 9.05
C ASN A 77 -9.61 -5.79 10.35
N LYS A 78 -9.99 -6.54 11.39
CA LYS A 78 -10.19 -6.03 12.76
C LYS A 78 -9.15 -6.57 13.74
N ARG A 79 -8.23 -7.41 13.27
CA ARG A 79 -7.20 -8.03 14.12
C ARG A 79 -6.09 -7.03 14.44
N LYS A 80 -5.61 -7.11 15.67
CA LYS A 80 -4.51 -6.29 16.20
C LYS A 80 -3.18 -7.00 15.95
N PHE A 81 -2.22 -6.24 15.43
CA PHE A 81 -0.84 -6.67 15.26
C PHE A 81 0.05 -5.90 16.23
N ALA A 82 0.80 -6.63 17.06
CA ALA A 82 1.67 -6.02 18.05
C ALA A 82 2.78 -5.21 17.37
N SER A 83 3.12 -4.05 17.94
CA SER A 83 4.29 -3.27 17.57
C SER A 83 4.98 -2.72 18.83
N PRO A 84 6.06 -3.37 19.30
CA PRO A 84 6.93 -2.86 20.35
C PRO A 84 7.51 -1.48 20.02
N GLU A 85 7.75 -1.16 18.74
CA GLU A 85 8.25 0.16 18.37
C GLU A 85 7.19 1.25 18.56
N ARG A 86 5.94 1.01 18.13
CA ARG A 86 4.83 1.93 18.41
C ARG A 86 4.58 2.05 19.91
N GLU A 87 4.66 0.93 20.64
CA GLU A 87 4.55 0.92 22.10
C GLU A 87 5.60 1.83 22.74
N ALA A 88 6.87 1.66 22.37
CA ALA A 88 7.97 2.47 22.89
C ALA A 88 7.80 3.96 22.56
N LYS A 89 7.42 4.29 21.31
CA LYS A 89 7.24 5.69 20.87
C LYS A 89 6.04 6.39 21.50
N THR A 90 5.01 5.64 21.89
CA THR A 90 3.81 6.18 22.55
C THR A 90 3.85 6.05 24.07
N GLY A 91 4.96 5.58 24.65
CA GLY A 91 5.09 5.39 26.09
C GLY A 91 4.12 4.34 26.65
N GLY A 92 3.80 3.32 25.86
CA GLY A 92 2.90 2.23 26.27
C GLY A 92 1.41 2.46 25.95
N LYS A 93 1.02 3.66 25.50
CA LYS A 93 -0.39 3.98 25.23
C LYS A 93 -0.97 3.16 24.08
N LEU A 94 -0.22 3.03 22.98
CA LEU A 94 -0.63 2.26 21.80
C LEU A 94 0.38 1.16 21.54
N LYS A 95 -0.07 -0.10 21.66
CA LYS A 95 0.80 -1.28 21.55
C LYS A 95 0.68 -2.03 20.23
N ASN A 96 -0.36 -1.70 19.46
CA ASN A 96 -0.75 -2.47 18.29
C ASN A 96 -1.10 -1.53 17.14
N VAL A 97 -1.17 -2.12 15.95
CA VAL A 97 -1.77 -1.53 14.76
C VAL A 97 -2.88 -2.44 14.23
N ILE A 98 -3.84 -1.85 13.52
CA ILE A 98 -4.91 -2.57 12.85
C ILE A 98 -4.91 -2.02 11.42
N PRO A 99 -4.31 -2.74 10.46
CA PRO A 99 -4.41 -2.36 9.05
C PRO A 99 -5.82 -2.63 8.55
N ASP A 100 -6.27 -1.84 7.57
CA ASP A 100 -7.62 -1.96 7.02
C ASP A 100 -7.86 -3.30 6.30
N GLY A 101 -6.82 -3.85 5.67
CA GLY A 101 -6.84 -5.18 5.04
C GLY A 101 -5.55 -5.95 5.27
N VAL A 102 -5.64 -7.28 5.33
CA VAL A 102 -4.49 -8.17 5.53
C VAL A 102 -4.60 -9.36 4.59
N LEU A 103 -3.50 -9.69 3.91
CA LEU A 103 -3.38 -10.86 3.07
C LEU A 103 -2.05 -11.58 3.32
N SER A 104 -1.99 -12.84 2.88
CA SER A 104 -0.74 -13.57 2.77
C SER A 104 0.14 -13.00 1.67
N LEU A 105 1.46 -13.06 1.87
CA LEU A 105 2.44 -12.91 0.79
C LEU A 105 2.60 -14.27 0.11
N MET A 106 2.35 -14.32 -1.20
CA MET A 106 2.61 -15.48 -2.04
C MET A 106 3.95 -15.32 -2.74
N VAL A 107 4.84 -16.30 -2.61
CA VAL A 107 6.12 -16.33 -3.31
C VAL A 107 6.10 -17.51 -4.27
N TYR A 108 6.40 -17.25 -5.55
CA TYR A 108 6.39 -18.26 -6.62
C TYR A 108 7.82 -18.56 -7.10
N PRO A 109 8.58 -19.39 -6.37
CA PRO A 109 9.90 -19.83 -6.82
C PRO A 109 9.78 -20.68 -8.11
N PRO A 110 10.67 -20.52 -9.11
CA PRO A 110 10.53 -21.19 -10.41
C PRO A 110 10.54 -22.72 -10.39
N LEU A 111 11.12 -23.32 -9.35
CA LEU A 111 11.35 -24.77 -9.24
C LEU A 111 10.71 -25.41 -8.01
N PHE A 112 9.98 -24.64 -7.21
CA PHE A 112 9.35 -25.13 -5.97
C PHE A 112 7.86 -24.74 -5.94
N PRO A 113 7.05 -25.43 -5.13
CA PRO A 113 5.68 -24.99 -4.89
C PRO A 113 5.61 -23.55 -4.39
N PRO A 114 4.49 -22.85 -4.63
CA PRO A 114 4.26 -21.54 -4.05
C PRO A 114 4.40 -21.60 -2.52
N GLU A 115 5.14 -20.65 -1.96
CA GLU A 115 5.24 -20.46 -0.52
C GLU A 115 4.23 -19.39 -0.11
N GLU A 116 3.47 -19.66 0.95
CA GLU A 116 2.52 -18.72 1.53
C GLU A 116 3.01 -18.26 2.90
N TYR A 117 3.07 -16.95 3.10
CA TYR A 117 3.39 -16.33 4.38
C TYR A 117 2.20 -15.52 4.86
N GLN A 118 1.51 -16.02 5.87
CA GLN A 118 0.31 -15.38 6.43
C GLN A 118 0.65 -13.97 6.95
N ASP A 119 -0.36 -13.09 6.95
CA ASP A 119 -0.30 -11.78 7.59
C ASP A 119 0.90 -10.89 7.20
N SER A 120 1.36 -11.05 5.96
CA SER A 120 2.62 -10.46 5.48
C SER A 120 2.41 -9.35 4.44
N VAL A 121 1.15 -9.03 4.14
CA VAL A 121 0.77 -7.93 3.25
C VAL A 121 -0.34 -7.12 3.91
N PHE A 122 -0.07 -5.86 4.22
CA PHE A 122 -1.06 -4.93 4.79
C PHE A 122 -1.58 -3.96 3.73
N TYR A 123 -2.87 -3.68 3.78
CA TYR A 123 -3.52 -2.63 3.01
C TYR A 123 -4.01 -1.56 3.97
N GLU A 124 -3.69 -0.31 3.66
CA GLU A 124 -4.05 0.84 4.48
C GLU A 124 -4.69 1.90 3.60
N VAL A 125 -5.93 2.25 3.91
CA VAL A 125 -6.71 3.24 3.17
C VAL A 125 -6.72 4.57 3.91
N LYS A 126 -6.50 5.66 3.17
CA LYS A 126 -6.51 7.02 3.72
C LYS A 126 -7.20 8.00 2.77
N ALA A 127 -8.37 8.50 3.18
CA ALA A 127 -9.09 9.57 2.50
C ALA A 127 -8.76 10.91 3.17
N LEU A 128 -7.72 11.60 2.70
CA LEU A 128 -7.15 12.80 3.34
C LEU A 128 -7.09 13.99 2.37
N SER A 129 -7.26 15.20 2.90
CA SER A 129 -7.01 16.45 2.16
C SER A 129 -5.63 16.99 2.51
N GLY A 130 -4.70 16.94 1.56
CA GLY A 130 -3.30 17.31 1.75
C GLY A 130 -2.59 16.35 2.71
N GLY A 131 -1.47 15.77 2.31
CA GLY A 131 -0.78 14.87 3.24
C GLY A 131 0.57 14.38 2.77
N LEU A 132 1.48 14.34 3.74
CA LEU A 132 2.59 13.41 3.77
C LEU A 132 2.23 12.33 4.77
N LEU A 133 2.64 11.10 4.50
CA LEU A 133 2.48 9.97 5.41
C LEU A 133 3.84 9.66 6.06
N PRO A 134 4.28 10.39 7.12
CA PRO A 134 5.52 10.12 7.86
C PRO A 134 5.40 8.93 8.82
N PRO A 135 6.52 8.37 9.32
CA PRO A 135 6.47 7.28 10.28
C PRO A 135 5.66 7.61 11.55
N SER A 136 5.69 8.88 11.95
CA SER A 136 4.97 9.41 13.12
C SER A 136 3.48 9.68 12.87
N TYR A 137 2.99 9.47 11.64
CA TYR A 137 1.59 9.69 11.29
C TYR A 137 0.65 8.92 12.23
N ASP A 138 -0.42 9.60 12.65
CA ASP A 138 -1.46 9.07 13.53
C ASP A 138 -0.91 8.30 14.74
N GLU A 139 -0.09 8.99 15.54
CA GLU A 139 0.56 8.43 16.73
C GLU A 139 1.40 7.19 16.38
N TYR A 140 2.30 7.35 15.41
CA TYR A 140 3.24 6.33 14.95
C TYR A 140 2.58 5.06 14.38
N GLN A 141 1.38 5.18 13.80
CA GLN A 141 0.68 4.07 13.18
C GLN A 141 1.51 3.43 12.06
N ILE A 142 2.09 4.25 11.18
CA ILE A 142 2.90 3.77 10.06
C ILE A 142 4.15 3.04 10.56
N LEU A 143 4.88 3.62 11.53
CA LEU A 143 5.99 2.93 12.16
C LEU A 143 5.55 1.56 12.72
N GLY A 144 4.37 1.51 13.34
CA GLY A 144 3.82 0.28 13.87
C GLY A 144 3.51 -0.78 12.81
N PHE A 145 3.00 -0.38 11.64
CA PHE A 145 2.82 -1.28 10.51
C PHE A 145 4.14 -1.86 10.03
N LEU A 146 5.16 -1.02 9.86
CA LEU A 146 6.47 -1.45 9.38
C LEU A 146 7.16 -2.41 10.37
N ASP A 147 7.05 -2.14 11.67
CA ASP A 147 7.57 -3.02 12.72
C ASP A 147 6.80 -4.36 12.80
N ALA A 148 5.47 -4.35 12.66
CA ALA A 148 4.67 -5.57 12.60
C ALA A 148 5.03 -6.42 11.35
N LEU A 149 5.10 -5.80 10.17
CA LEU A 149 5.44 -6.50 8.93
C LEU A 149 6.86 -7.07 8.96
N ARG A 150 7.85 -6.34 9.47
CA ARG A 150 9.22 -6.86 9.63
C ARG A 150 9.28 -8.16 10.44
N ARG A 151 8.37 -8.31 11.42
CA ARG A 151 8.29 -9.47 12.31
C ARG A 151 7.23 -10.49 11.88
N SER A 152 6.57 -10.30 10.74
CA SER A 152 5.71 -11.32 10.12
C SER A 152 6.52 -12.54 9.69
N ASP A 153 5.83 -13.64 9.41
CA ASP A 153 6.46 -14.88 8.93
C ASP A 153 7.33 -14.64 7.68
N ALA A 154 6.86 -13.80 6.74
CA ALA A 154 7.65 -13.40 5.59
C ALA A 154 8.93 -12.67 5.99
N GLY A 155 8.83 -11.69 6.89
CA GLY A 155 9.98 -10.90 7.35
C GLY A 155 11.03 -11.76 8.06
N LEU A 156 10.58 -12.69 8.91
CA LEU A 156 11.44 -13.64 9.62
C LEU A 156 12.08 -14.67 8.68
N ALA A 157 11.37 -15.10 7.64
CA ALA A 157 11.90 -15.97 6.58
C ALA A 157 12.80 -15.24 5.57
N GLY A 158 13.03 -13.94 5.76
CA GLY A 158 13.85 -13.14 4.86
C GLY A 158 13.20 -12.81 3.52
N ARG A 159 11.88 -13.00 3.39
CA ARG A 159 11.07 -12.45 2.30
C ARG A 159 10.76 -10.97 2.56
N ILE A 160 10.16 -10.30 1.57
CA ILE A 160 9.84 -8.88 1.64
C ILE A 160 8.33 -8.74 1.86
N PRO A 161 7.86 -8.63 3.11
CA PRO A 161 6.47 -8.25 3.39
C PRO A 161 6.21 -6.84 2.87
N ALA A 162 4.93 -6.49 2.68
CA ALA A 162 4.58 -5.24 2.02
C ALA A 162 3.43 -4.50 2.71
N ILE A 163 3.44 -3.18 2.59
CA ILE A 163 2.29 -2.31 2.87
C ILE A 163 1.88 -1.58 1.60
N ILE A 164 0.58 -1.60 1.30
CA ILE A 164 -0.04 -0.91 0.18
C ILE A 164 -0.91 0.22 0.73
N PHE A 165 -0.49 1.46 0.48
CA PHE A 165 -1.30 2.63 0.77
C PHE A 165 -2.26 2.90 -0.39
N LEU A 166 -3.55 2.97 -0.09
CA LEU A 166 -4.62 3.35 -1.02
C LEU A 166 -5.16 4.69 -0.57
N THR A 167 -4.93 5.75 -1.35
CA THR A 167 -5.25 7.11 -0.86
C THR A 167 -6.10 7.91 -1.82
N THR A 168 -6.70 8.98 -1.34
CA THR A 168 -7.05 10.10 -2.23
C THR A 168 -5.79 10.72 -2.83
N ALA A 169 -5.92 11.40 -3.96
CA ALA A 169 -4.80 11.95 -4.71
C ALA A 169 -4.12 13.15 -4.02
N ASP A 170 -4.72 13.72 -2.97
CA ASP A 170 -4.08 14.81 -2.22
C ASP A 170 -2.87 14.35 -1.40
N VAL A 171 -2.76 13.05 -1.13
CA VAL A 171 -1.54 12.45 -0.58
C VAL A 171 -0.54 12.31 -1.72
N ARG A 172 0.21 13.39 -2.00
CA ARG A 172 1.10 13.45 -3.18
C ARG A 172 2.29 12.50 -3.12
N GLN A 173 2.72 12.11 -1.92
CA GLN A 173 3.80 11.15 -1.72
C GLN A 173 3.75 10.50 -0.34
N ILE A 174 4.20 9.26 -0.27
CA ILE A 174 4.65 8.66 0.98
C ILE A 174 5.95 9.38 1.38
N SER A 175 6.09 9.76 2.66
CA SER A 175 7.24 10.58 3.05
C SER A 175 8.57 9.84 2.84
N ALA A 176 9.63 10.58 2.51
CA ALA A 176 10.97 10.00 2.37
C ALA A 176 11.44 9.28 3.65
N ALA A 177 11.04 9.77 4.83
CA ALA A 177 11.35 9.13 6.11
C ALA A 177 10.66 7.76 6.24
N THR A 178 9.42 7.64 5.79
CA THR A 178 8.68 6.36 5.76
C THR A 178 9.32 5.37 4.80
N VAL A 179 9.67 5.85 3.60
CA VAL A 179 10.35 5.02 2.59
C VAL A 179 11.68 4.50 3.13
N ALA A 180 12.51 5.38 3.72
CA ALA A 180 13.79 5.00 4.31
C ALA A 180 13.63 4.01 5.48
N GLU A 181 12.69 4.26 6.39
CA GLU A 181 12.40 3.36 7.51
C GLU A 181 11.94 1.99 7.02
N ALA A 182 11.04 1.95 6.04
CA ALA A 182 10.55 0.70 5.47
C ALA A 182 11.67 -0.09 4.77
N THR A 183 12.53 0.59 4.01
CA THR A 183 13.71 -0.01 3.38
C THR A 183 14.65 -0.61 4.43
N PHE A 184 14.97 0.13 5.49
CA PHE A 184 15.79 -0.37 6.59
C PHE A 184 15.18 -1.62 7.25
N LYS A 185 13.85 -1.64 7.39
CA LYS A 185 13.12 -2.77 7.96
C LYS A 185 12.87 -3.92 6.97
N GLY A 186 13.25 -3.79 5.70
CA GLY A 186 13.01 -4.82 4.69
C GLY A 186 11.54 -4.97 4.27
N VAL A 187 10.76 -3.89 4.34
CA VAL A 187 9.33 -3.86 4.00
C VAL A 187 9.13 -3.09 2.68
N GLY A 188 8.40 -3.68 1.73
CA GLY A 188 8.01 -3.02 0.49
C GLY A 188 6.87 -2.02 0.72
N VAL A 189 6.97 -0.83 0.13
CA VAL A 189 5.96 0.23 0.23
C VAL A 189 5.37 0.52 -1.12
N TRP A 190 4.08 0.27 -1.26
CA TRP A 190 3.31 0.56 -2.46
C TRP A 190 2.34 1.69 -2.23
N HIS A 191 2.01 2.40 -3.29
CA HIS A 191 1.04 3.49 -3.23
C HIS A 191 0.19 3.54 -4.49
N SER A 192 -1.12 3.44 -4.32
CA SER A 192 -2.14 3.70 -5.33
C SER A 192 -3.05 4.85 -4.88
N ILE A 193 -3.60 5.57 -5.85
CA ILE A 193 -4.56 6.65 -5.62
C ILE A 193 -5.93 6.30 -6.21
N GLY A 194 -7.00 6.81 -5.60
CA GLY A 194 -8.32 6.83 -6.23
C GLY A 194 -8.35 7.77 -7.42
N CYS A 195 -9.14 7.40 -8.43
CA CYS A 195 -9.40 8.18 -9.62
C CYS A 195 -10.89 8.14 -9.96
N GLU A 196 -11.39 9.25 -10.48
CA GLU A 196 -12.72 9.37 -11.01
C GLU A 196 -12.75 8.97 -12.49
N ILE A 197 -13.74 8.19 -12.88
CA ILE A 197 -14.03 7.81 -14.27
C ILE A 197 -15.13 8.75 -14.80
N PRO A 198 -14.81 9.66 -15.74
CA PRO A 198 -15.79 10.59 -16.28
C PRO A 198 -16.96 9.88 -16.95
N GLY A 199 -18.18 10.37 -16.72
CA GLY A 199 -19.39 9.89 -17.39
C GLY A 199 -19.83 8.46 -17.03
N SER A 200 -19.21 7.83 -16.05
CA SER A 200 -19.53 6.46 -15.61
C SER A 200 -20.42 6.46 -14.37
N PHE A 201 -21.36 5.50 -14.31
CA PHE A 201 -22.09 5.18 -13.07
C PHE A 201 -21.17 4.50 -12.03
N ASN A 202 -20.20 3.71 -12.49
CA ASN A 202 -19.08 3.21 -11.70
C ASN A 202 -17.98 4.27 -11.74
N ASN A 203 -18.20 5.33 -10.99
CA ASN A 203 -17.48 6.58 -11.13
C ASN A 203 -16.07 6.57 -10.54
N LEU A 204 -15.60 5.48 -9.92
CA LEU A 204 -14.30 5.41 -9.27
C LEU A 204 -13.48 4.19 -9.72
N GLN A 205 -12.16 4.35 -9.78
CA GLN A 205 -11.20 3.27 -9.96
C GLN A 205 -9.91 3.59 -9.20
N LEU A 206 -9.25 2.59 -8.62
CA LEU A 206 -7.90 2.76 -8.11
C LEU A 206 -6.89 2.70 -9.26
N GLY A 207 -5.95 3.65 -9.28
CA GLY A 207 -4.81 3.61 -10.18
C GLY A 207 -3.89 2.41 -9.91
N GLN A 208 -2.92 2.21 -10.80
CA GLN A 208 -1.89 1.21 -10.59
C GLN A 208 -1.06 1.56 -9.35
N ALA A 209 -0.77 0.57 -8.49
CA ALA A 209 0.11 0.83 -7.36
C ALA A 209 1.56 0.96 -7.83
N SER A 210 2.23 1.99 -7.32
CA SER A 210 3.64 2.27 -7.62
C SER A 210 4.51 1.94 -6.41
N LEU A 211 5.62 1.24 -6.65
CA LEU A 211 6.59 0.90 -5.62
C LEU A 211 7.39 2.14 -5.25
N ARG A 212 7.50 2.41 -3.95
CA ARG A 212 8.16 3.61 -3.41
C ARG A 212 9.61 3.38 -3.00
N ASN A 213 9.97 2.14 -2.68
CA ASN A 213 11.33 1.74 -2.32
C ASN A 213 11.80 0.52 -3.15
N PRO A 214 12.06 0.66 -4.45
CA PRO A 214 12.53 -0.46 -5.28
C PRO A 214 13.84 -1.09 -4.76
N GLU A 215 14.66 -0.34 -4.04
CA GLU A 215 15.92 -0.81 -3.47
C GLU A 215 15.78 -2.00 -2.51
N VAL A 216 14.64 -2.14 -1.82
CA VAL A 216 14.42 -3.25 -0.88
C VAL A 216 14.40 -4.61 -1.59
N TYR A 217 13.95 -4.62 -2.85
CA TYR A 217 13.89 -5.80 -3.72
C TYR A 217 15.23 -6.06 -4.43
N LEU A 218 15.94 -5.00 -4.84
CA LEU A 218 17.26 -5.11 -5.47
C LEU A 218 18.29 -5.76 -4.54
N ILE A 219 18.30 -5.38 -3.27
CA ILE A 219 19.24 -5.91 -2.27
C ILE A 219 19.02 -7.42 -2.07
N ARG A 220 17.79 -7.92 -2.25
CA ARG A 220 17.44 -9.34 -2.04
C ARG A 220 17.29 -10.15 -3.33
N LEU A 221 17.57 -9.54 -4.49
CA LEU A 221 17.44 -10.17 -5.82
C LEU A 221 16.05 -10.80 -6.05
N THR A 222 15.01 -10.19 -5.50
CA THR A 222 13.61 -10.58 -5.71
C THR A 222 12.91 -9.56 -6.61
N PHE A 223 11.88 -10.00 -7.32
CA PHE A 223 11.05 -9.09 -8.11
C PHE A 223 9.79 -8.72 -7.33
N PRO A 224 9.41 -7.44 -7.31
CA PRO A 224 8.13 -7.03 -6.74
C PRO A 224 6.97 -7.62 -7.55
N GLU A 225 5.89 -8.02 -6.87
CA GLU A 225 4.64 -8.37 -7.54
C GLU A 225 4.03 -7.12 -8.18
N PHE A 226 3.55 -7.25 -9.42
CA PHE A 226 2.86 -6.15 -10.09
C PHE A 226 1.45 -6.00 -9.53
N ILE A 227 1.15 -4.83 -8.95
CA ILE A 227 -0.19 -4.49 -8.48
C ILE A 227 -0.83 -3.55 -9.51
N GLY A 228 -1.68 -4.14 -10.36
CA GLY A 228 -2.41 -3.43 -11.40
C GLY A 228 -3.41 -2.41 -10.87
N PRO A 229 -4.08 -1.66 -11.77
CA PRO A 229 -5.20 -0.83 -11.36
C PRO A 229 -6.35 -1.68 -10.81
N GLY A 230 -7.10 -1.12 -9.87
CA GLY A 230 -8.31 -1.76 -9.34
C GLY A 230 -9.42 -1.85 -10.39
N MET A 231 -10.51 -2.54 -10.06
CA MET A 231 -11.72 -2.52 -10.89
C MET A 231 -12.50 -1.20 -10.74
N PRO A 232 -13.17 -0.72 -11.79
CA PRO A 232 -14.19 0.31 -11.64
C PRO A 232 -15.27 -0.06 -10.62
N GLY A 233 -15.70 0.91 -9.82
CA GLY A 233 -16.72 0.72 -8.79
C GLY A 233 -17.33 2.04 -8.32
N ARG A 234 -18.08 1.97 -7.22
CA ARG A 234 -18.72 3.11 -6.55
C ARG A 234 -18.43 3.06 -5.05
N LEU A 235 -18.71 4.15 -4.34
CA LEU A 235 -18.66 4.16 -2.88
C LEU A 235 -19.82 3.34 -2.30
N PHE A 236 -19.59 2.70 -1.15
CA PHE A 236 -20.64 2.00 -0.42
C PHE A 236 -20.25 1.81 1.05
N LEU A 237 -21.25 1.80 1.93
CA LEU A 237 -21.06 1.62 3.37
C LEU A 237 -21.08 0.16 3.80
N ASN A 238 -21.89 -0.65 3.12
CA ASN A 238 -22.04 -2.07 3.41
C ASN A 238 -21.33 -2.86 2.30
N PRO A 239 -20.28 -3.65 2.62
CA PRO A 239 -19.65 -4.51 1.63
C PRO A 239 -20.68 -5.45 0.99
N PRO A 240 -20.60 -5.75 -0.31
CA PRO A 240 -21.54 -6.66 -0.97
C PRO A 240 -21.53 -8.09 -0.39
N ASN A 241 -20.57 -8.43 0.48
CA ASN A 241 -20.49 -9.69 1.21
C ASN A 241 -20.86 -9.58 2.70
N SER A 242 -21.42 -8.44 3.16
CA SER A 242 -22.11 -8.43 4.44
C SER A 242 -23.49 -9.04 4.21
N ASP A 243 -23.61 -10.35 4.43
CA ASP A 243 -24.93 -10.95 4.61
C ASP A 243 -25.70 -10.11 5.65
N PRO A 244 -26.95 -9.72 5.37
CA PRO A 244 -27.84 -9.24 6.39
C PRO A 244 -28.25 -10.46 7.22
N ASP A 245 -27.72 -10.59 8.44
CA ASP A 245 -28.43 -11.31 9.49
C ASP A 245 -29.79 -10.63 9.77
#